data_AF-A0A151BW19-F1
#
_entry.id   AF-A0A151BW19-F1
#
_cell.length_a   1.000
_cell.length_b   1.000
_cell.length_c   1.000
_cell.angle_alpha   90.00
_cell.angle_beta   90.00
_cell.angle_gamma   90.00
#
_symmetry.space_group_name_H-M   'P 1'
#
loop_
_entity.id
_entity.type
_entity.pdbx_description
1 polymer ?
#
loop_
_entity_poly.entity_id
_entity_poly.type
_entity_poly.pdbx_seq_one_letter_code
_entity_poly.pdbx_strand_id
1 'polypeptide(L)'
;MNDGDEANILWPKLSPQARAVFGYLMDRPGERHTGREIADAVQISNGASGVAGVLAWPARHCAKLNRALPTEWREGEDGSDSVYWMTQEVAELFRETRKAAEH
;
A
#
# COMPACT_ATOMS: atom_id res chain seq x y z
N MET A 1 -10.43 17.06 -0.74
CA MET A 1 -11.15 15.99 -0.03
C MET A 1 -10.07 14.98 0.34
N ASN A 2 -9.85 14.76 1.65
CA ASN A 2 -8.62 14.19 2.23
C ASN A 2 -8.44 12.69 1.96
N ASP A 3 -7.20 12.25 2.00
CA ASP A 3 -6.71 10.87 1.89
C ASP A 3 -7.41 9.89 2.88
N GLY A 4 -8.07 10.41 3.92
CA GLY A 4 -8.83 9.63 4.92
C GLY A 4 -10.12 9.00 4.39
N ASP A 5 -10.76 9.64 3.40
CA ASP A 5 -11.95 9.08 2.73
C ASP A 5 -11.58 7.93 1.79
N GLU A 6 -10.31 7.83 1.38
CA GLU A 6 -9.80 6.75 0.53
C GLU A 6 -9.46 5.52 1.36
N ALA A 7 -8.80 5.72 2.50
CA ALA A 7 -8.47 4.67 3.44
C ALA A 7 -9.72 3.85 3.84
N ASN A 8 -10.79 4.53 4.26
CA ASN A 8 -12.04 3.92 4.71
C ASN A 8 -12.75 3.08 3.64
N ILE A 9 -12.64 3.47 2.37
CA ILE A 9 -13.29 2.74 1.26
C ILE A 9 -12.42 1.56 0.79
N LEU A 10 -11.10 1.74 0.79
CA LEU A 10 -10.15 0.77 0.25
C LEU A 10 -9.91 -0.37 1.23
N TRP A 11 -9.60 -0.06 2.50
CA TRP A 11 -9.23 -1.02 3.55
C TRP A 11 -10.15 -2.25 3.66
N PRO A 12 -11.49 -2.11 3.74
CA PRO A 12 -12.38 -3.27 3.82
C PRO A 12 -12.35 -4.14 2.55
N LYS A 13 -12.03 -3.56 1.39
CA LYS A 13 -11.99 -4.27 0.10
C LYS A 13 -10.64 -4.92 -0.19
N LEU A 14 -9.60 -4.61 0.59
CA LEU A 14 -8.28 -5.19 0.44
C LEU A 14 -8.28 -6.68 0.84
N SER A 15 -7.69 -7.51 -0.01
CA SER A 15 -7.36 -8.91 0.32
C SER A 15 -6.42 -8.98 1.53
N PRO A 16 -6.35 -10.11 2.25
CA PRO A 16 -5.46 -10.29 3.40
C PRO A 16 -3.98 -9.94 3.09
N GLN A 17 -3.48 -10.35 1.92
CA GLN A 17 -2.13 -10.03 1.46
C GLN A 17 -1.95 -8.52 1.20
N ALA A 18 -2.97 -7.86 0.62
CA ALA A 18 -2.92 -6.41 0.42
C ALA A 18 -2.92 -5.67 1.75
N ARG A 19 -3.74 -6.09 2.72
CA ARG A 19 -3.70 -5.52 4.09
C ARG A 19 -2.35 -5.73 4.76
N ALA A 20 -1.67 -6.86 4.52
CA ALA A 20 -0.33 -7.09 5.03
C ALA A 20 0.71 -6.13 4.41
N VAL A 21 0.68 -5.94 3.09
CA VAL A 21 1.56 -4.98 2.38
C VAL A 21 1.31 -3.55 2.87
N PHE A 22 0.06 -3.12 2.89
CA PHE A 22 -0.31 -1.81 3.42
C PHE A 22 0.06 -1.67 4.89
N GLY A 23 -0.16 -2.72 5.70
CA GLY A 23 0.28 -2.81 7.10
C GLY A 23 1.77 -2.56 7.27
N TYR A 24 2.59 -3.25 6.49
CA TYR A 24 4.04 -3.12 6.51
C TYR A 24 4.51 -1.68 6.23
N LEU A 25 3.92 -1.03 5.22
CA LEU A 25 4.21 0.36 4.86
C LEU A 25 3.67 1.36 5.89
N MET A 26 2.49 1.11 6.44
CA MET A 26 1.91 1.92 7.51
C MET A 26 2.74 1.91 8.78
N ASP A 27 3.32 0.76 9.13
CA ASP A 27 4.18 0.62 10.31
C ASP A 27 5.53 1.31 10.14
N ARG A 28 5.92 1.64 8.90
CA ARG A 28 7.18 2.31 8.52
C ARG A 28 6.91 3.54 7.64
N PRO A 29 6.20 4.55 8.17
CA PRO A 29 5.87 5.74 7.39
C PRO A 29 7.14 6.51 6.99
N GLY A 30 7.22 6.90 5.73
CA GLY A 30 8.35 7.65 5.16
C GLY A 30 9.55 6.80 4.75
N GLU A 31 9.58 5.51 5.10
CA GLU A 31 10.63 4.60 4.68
C GLU A 31 10.35 4.03 3.28
N ARG A 32 11.40 3.93 2.46
CA ARG A 32 11.32 3.37 1.11
C ARG A 32 11.76 1.93 1.13
N HIS A 33 10.90 1.04 0.65
CA HIS A 33 11.17 -0.39 0.59
C HIS A 33 10.94 -0.90 -0.83
N THR A 34 11.83 -1.74 -1.31
CA THR A 34 11.68 -2.44 -2.58
C THR A 34 10.49 -3.40 -2.51
N GLY A 35 9.89 -3.69 -3.67
CA GLY A 35 8.84 -4.71 -3.76
C GLY A 35 9.32 -6.08 -3.25
N ARG A 36 10.62 -6.37 -3.34
CA ARG A 36 11.22 -7.60 -2.82
C ARG A 36 11.29 -7.62 -1.29
N GLU A 37 11.78 -6.56 -0.66
CA GLU A 37 11.82 -6.44 0.80
C GLU A 37 10.42 -6.57 1.42
N ILE A 38 9.43 -5.92 0.81
CA ILE A 38 8.04 -6.03 1.24
C ILE A 38 7.55 -7.48 1.10
N ALA A 39 7.81 -8.10 -0.05
CA ALA A 39 7.38 -9.48 -0.30
C ALA A 39 8.00 -10.47 0.70
N ASP A 40 9.29 -10.33 1.00
CA ASP A 40 9.97 -11.13 2.02
C ASP A 40 9.36 -10.90 3.41
N ALA A 41 9.10 -9.64 3.78
CA ALA A 41 8.53 -9.30 5.07
C ALA A 41 7.10 -9.81 5.28
N VAL A 42 6.27 -9.80 4.23
CA VAL A 42 4.87 -10.26 4.29
C VAL A 42 4.66 -11.67 3.70
N GLN A 43 5.75 -12.39 3.42
CA GLN A 43 5.78 -13.75 2.87
C GLN A 43 4.98 -13.94 1.57
N ILE A 44 5.10 -13.01 0.63
CA ILE A 44 4.53 -13.12 -0.72
C ILE A 44 5.45 -13.95 -1.61
N SER A 45 5.00 -15.14 -2.03
CA SER A 45 5.78 -16.10 -2.82
C SER A 45 6.27 -15.58 -4.18
N ASN A 46 5.62 -14.55 -4.74
CA ASN A 46 5.93 -14.01 -6.06
C ASN A 46 6.89 -12.79 -6.02
N GLY A 47 7.51 -12.51 -4.87
CA GLY A 47 8.48 -11.41 -4.75
C GLY A 47 7.90 -10.05 -5.13
N ALA A 48 8.73 -9.20 -5.75
CA ALA A 48 8.34 -7.86 -6.19
C ALA A 48 7.14 -7.87 -7.16
N SER A 49 7.07 -8.84 -8.08
CA SER A 49 5.93 -8.98 -9.00
C SER A 49 4.63 -9.32 -8.28
N GLY A 50 4.71 -10.07 -7.17
CA GLY A 50 3.57 -10.33 -6.29
C GLY A 50 3.05 -9.07 -5.63
N VAL A 51 3.96 -8.24 -5.10
CA VAL A 51 3.61 -6.94 -4.50
C VAL A 51 2.98 -6.01 -5.53
N ALA A 52 3.56 -5.91 -6.73
CA ALA A 52 2.97 -5.13 -7.83
C ALA A 52 1.56 -5.61 -8.20
N GLY A 53 1.34 -6.92 -8.28
CA GLY A 53 0.02 -7.50 -8.55
C GLY A 53 -0.99 -7.23 -7.44
N VAL A 54 -0.56 -7.30 -6.18
CA VAL A 54 -1.38 -6.97 -5.00
C VAL A 54 -1.77 -5.50 -4.99
N LEU A 55 -0.89 -4.60 -5.41
CA LEU A 55 -1.14 -3.15 -5.49
C LEU A 55 -1.90 -2.74 -6.76
N ALA A 56 -1.84 -3.52 -7.83
CA ALA A 56 -2.52 -3.22 -9.10
C ALA A 56 -4.05 -3.17 -8.99
N TRP A 57 -4.66 -4.05 -8.18
CA TRP A 57 -6.12 -4.03 -7.99
C TRP A 57 -6.61 -2.81 -7.19
N PRO A 58 -6.00 -2.46 -6.03
CA PRO A 58 -6.26 -1.20 -5.33
C PRO A 58 -6.05 0.02 -6.23
N ALA A 59 -4.95 0.04 -7.00
CA ALA A 59 -4.67 1.11 -7.98
C ALA A 59 -5.84 1.32 -8.93
N ARG A 60 -6.34 0.22 -9.51
CA ARG A 60 -7.44 0.23 -10.46
C ARG A 60 -8.75 0.68 -9.79
N HIS A 61 -8.95 0.36 -8.51
CA HIS A 61 -10.12 0.82 -7.78
C HIS A 61 -10.08 2.32 -7.51
N CYS A 62 -8.94 2.84 -7.04
CA CYS A 62 -8.73 4.28 -6.87
C CYS A 62 -8.87 5.03 -8.20
N ALA A 63 -8.24 4.54 -9.27
CA ALA A 63 -8.33 5.15 -10.59
C ALA A 63 -9.78 5.24 -11.11
N LYS A 64 -10.61 4.21 -10.87
CA LYS A 64 -12.05 4.24 -11.21
C LYS A 64 -12.84 5.29 -10.44
N LEU A 65 -12.39 5.62 -9.23
CA LEU A 65 -12.98 6.68 -8.40
C LEU A 65 -12.35 8.05 -8.70
N ASN A 66 -11.46 8.14 -9.69
CA ASN A 66 -10.65 9.32 -10.01
C ASN A 66 -9.77 9.76 -8.83
N ARG A 67 -9.19 8.77 -8.15
CA ARG A 67 -8.46 8.87 -6.89
C ARG A 67 -7.05 8.29 -7.04
N ALA A 68 -6.12 8.82 -6.24
CA ALA A 68 -4.73 8.36 -6.22
C ALA A 68 -4.59 7.12 -5.33
N LEU A 69 -3.49 6.39 -5.51
CA LEU A 69 -3.17 5.27 -4.63
C LEU A 69 -2.57 5.86 -3.35
N PRO A 70 -3.02 5.44 -2.16
CA PRO A 70 -2.46 5.93 -0.89
C PRO A 70 -1.04 5.43 -0.59
N THR A 71 -0.36 4.86 -1.58
CA THR A 71 1.07 4.53 -1.51
C THR A 71 1.76 5.17 -2.68
N GLU A 72 2.89 5.78 -2.40
CA GLU A 72 3.78 6.27 -3.43
C GLU A 72 4.68 5.15 -3.91
N TRP A 73 5.04 5.21 -5.18
CA TRP A 73 6.00 4.29 -5.75
C TRP A 73 6.89 5.03 -6.73
N ARG A 74 8.12 4.55 -6.84
CA ARG A 74 9.08 5.03 -7.83
C ARG A 74 9.74 3.82 -8.47
N GLU A 75 9.81 3.84 -9.79
CA GLU A 75 10.62 2.90 -10.54
C GLU A 75 12.10 3.08 -10.16
N GLY A 76 12.81 1.98 -9.95
CA GLY A 76 14.24 2.05 -9.69
C GLY A 76 15.00 2.52 -10.93
N GLU A 77 15.99 3.38 -10.75
CA GLU A 77 16.87 3.79 -11.85
C GLU A 77 17.81 2.63 -12.26
N ASP A 78 18.17 2.58 -13.55
CA ASP A 78 19.12 1.61 -14.11
C ASP A 78 18.80 0.12 -13.87
N GLY A 79 17.52 -0.25 -13.87
CA GLY A 79 17.07 -1.64 -13.70
C GLY A 79 17.02 -2.10 -12.23
N SER A 80 17.12 -1.17 -11.29
CA SER A 80 16.92 -1.42 -9.86
C SER A 80 15.45 -1.72 -9.55
N ASP A 81 15.18 -2.46 -8.47
CA ASP A 81 13.82 -2.78 -8.03
C ASP A 81 13.01 -1.51 -7.71
N SER A 82 11.73 -1.49 -8.11
CA SER A 82 10.80 -0.43 -7.75
C SER A 82 10.66 -0.33 -6.23
N VAL A 83 10.69 0.90 -5.73
CA VAL A 83 10.53 1.23 -4.32
C VAL A 83 9.15 1.78 -4.05
N TYR A 84 8.60 1.40 -2.91
CA TYR A 84 7.29 1.78 -2.42
C TYR A 84 7.45 2.43 -1.05
N TRP A 85 6.67 3.47 -0.79
CA TRP A 85 6.59 4.10 0.52
C TRP A 85 5.19 4.67 0.77
N MET A 86 4.90 4.92 2.03
CA MET A 86 3.69 5.60 2.47
C MET A 86 4.10 6.83 3.27
N THR A 87 3.47 7.97 3.02
CA THR A 87 3.73 9.17 3.83
C THR A 87 3.14 9.00 5.23
N GLN A 88 3.68 9.74 6.20
CA GLN A 88 3.19 9.69 7.57
C GLN A 88 1.72 10.06 7.68
N GLU A 89 1.30 11.11 6.97
CA GLU A 89 -0.09 11.56 6.92
C GLU A 89 -1.05 10.45 6.45
N VAL A 90 -0.71 9.74 5.37
CA VAL A 90 -1.54 8.65 4.86
C VAL A 90 -1.53 7.44 5.80
N ALA A 91 -0.38 7.13 6.42
CA ALA A 91 -0.28 6.03 7.38
C ALA A 91 -1.15 6.27 8.63
N GLU A 92 -1.22 7.51 9.12
CA GLU A 92 -2.10 7.87 10.24
C GLU A 92 -3.57 7.67 9.88
N LEU A 93 -3.99 8.13 8.69
CA LEU A 93 -5.37 8.00 8.21
C LEU A 93 -5.80 6.53 8.02
N PHE A 94 -4.90 5.68 7.52
CA PHE A 94 -5.17 4.25 7.42
C PHE A 94 -5.19 3.56 8.80
N ARG A 95 -4.37 4.00 9.76
CA ARG A 95 -4.42 3.47 11.15
C ARG A 95 -5.73 3.82 11.83
N GLU A 96 -6.24 5.02 11.64
CA GLU A 96 -7.55 5.43 12.15
C GLU A 96 -8.67 4.58 11.52
N THR A 97 -8.62 4.41 10.20
CA THR A 97 -9.54 3.53 9.47
C THR A 97 -9.48 2.08 9.97
N ARG A 98 -8.28 1.53 10.19
CA ARG A 98 -8.10 0.17 10.68
C ARG A 98 -8.76 0.00 12.04
N LYS A 99 -8.54 0.93 12.97
CA LYS A 99 -9.18 0.92 14.29
C LYS A 99 -10.70 1.00 14.20
N ALA A 100 -11.22 1.80 13.27
CA ALA A 100 -12.67 1.94 13.05
C ALA A 100 -13.29 0.68 12.42
N ALA A 101 -12.55 -0.07 11.61
CA ALA A 101 -13.01 -1.32 11.00
C ALA A 101 -12.92 -2.55 11.93
N GLU A 102 -12.19 -2.45 13.04
CA GLU A 102 -12.06 -3.48 14.07
C GLU A 102 -13.07 -3.32 15.23
N HIS A 103 -13.93 -2.28 15.18
CA HIS A 103 -15.06 -2.02 16.11
C HIS A 103 -16.40 -2.32 15.44
#